data_AF-D0KW22-F1
#
_entry.id   AF-D0KW22-F1
#
_cell.length_a   1.000
_cell.length_b   1.000
_cell.length_c   1.000
_cell.angle_alpha   90.00
_cell.angle_beta   90.00
_cell.angle_gamma   90.00
#
_symmetry.space_group_name_H-M   'P 1'
#
loop_
_entity.id
_entity.type
_entity.pdbx_description
1 polymer ?
#
loop_
_entity_poly.entity_id
_entity_poly.type
_entity_poly.pdbx_seq_one_letter_code
_entity_poly.pdbx_strand_id
1 'polypeptide(L)'
;MWRIDRQRLFGLFFLSMLMLGSPCVDAQSHDIAFDCQHNHCGLLAKESTPDIVIGVVESVASPKQMMSVFHWARANGYWQKVPANAQDYLDFMQLVSITVPSSTGRRSVTVSLTREEYNSGPFKPGALVRYAPHALFGNSAAYRNSITHQDPVKESYWWVLGCVAQLCAPQDDQCIARYRQGRFNWHTGAQLQLEAGKTMPHGGVIDPNTLLPRPRK
;
A
#
# COMPACT_ATOMS: atom_id res chain seq x y z
N MET A 1 55.48 57.61 22.69
CA MET A 1 55.88 58.46 21.54
C MET A 1 55.47 57.74 20.27
N TRP A 2 54.77 58.47 19.41
CA TRP A 2 54.14 58.10 18.16
C TRP A 2 55.03 57.28 17.20
N ARG A 3 54.46 56.30 16.49
CA ARG A 3 54.10 56.45 15.06
C ARG A 3 53.50 55.17 14.48
N ILE A 4 52.30 55.37 13.92
CA ILE A 4 51.69 54.56 12.88
C ILE A 4 52.55 54.74 11.63
N ASP A 5 52.83 53.66 10.90
CA ASP A 5 53.18 53.77 9.49
C ASP A 5 52.34 52.84 8.62
N ARG A 6 51.92 53.42 7.50
CA ARG A 6 50.87 52.98 6.60
C ARG A 6 51.50 52.25 5.40
N GLN A 7 50.79 51.21 4.95
CA GLN A 7 50.66 50.78 3.56
C GLN A 7 51.86 50.14 2.85
N ARG A 8 51.66 48.87 2.44
CA ARG A 8 51.74 48.34 1.05
C ARG A 8 51.35 46.85 1.10
N LEU A 9 50.12 46.49 0.74
CA LEU A 9 49.64 46.09 -0.61
C LEU A 9 50.20 44.74 -1.10
N PHE A 10 49.28 43.91 -1.62
CA PHE A 10 49.42 42.56 -2.21
C PHE A 10 49.49 41.44 -1.16
N GLY A 11 48.44 40.67 -0.85
CA GLY A 11 47.34 40.21 -1.68
C GLY A 11 47.43 38.68 -1.71
N LEU A 12 46.48 37.98 -1.10
CA LEU A 12 46.21 36.56 -1.37
C LEU A 12 44.87 36.16 -0.72
N PHE A 13 43.88 36.09 -1.60
CA PHE A 13 42.77 35.14 -1.63
C PHE A 13 41.94 34.89 -0.36
N PHE A 14 40.79 35.56 -0.35
CA PHE A 14 39.54 35.11 0.28
C PHE A 14 39.26 33.63 -0.02
N LEU A 15 39.22 32.80 1.02
CA LEU A 15 38.50 31.52 0.99
C LEU A 15 37.19 31.70 1.76
N SER A 16 36.25 32.45 1.16
CA SER A 16 34.85 32.44 1.58
C SER A 16 34.25 31.09 1.17
N MET A 17 34.29 30.12 2.08
CA MET A 17 33.58 28.86 1.91
C MET A 17 32.08 29.14 2.05
N LEU A 18 31.47 29.48 0.91
CA LEU A 18 30.05 29.40 0.65
C LEU A 18 29.58 27.99 1.02
N MET A 19 28.99 27.84 2.20
CA MET A 19 28.09 26.72 2.51
C MET A 19 26.83 26.93 1.68
N LEU A 20 26.97 26.64 0.38
CA LEU A 20 25.88 26.43 -0.55
C LEU A 20 25.02 25.31 0.00
N GLY A 21 23.73 25.62 0.11
CA GLY A 21 22.72 24.78 0.72
C GLY A 21 22.74 23.36 0.20
N SER A 22 22.66 22.42 1.13
CA SER A 22 21.83 21.25 0.88
C SER A 22 20.42 21.67 1.29
N PRO A 23 19.48 21.90 0.35
CA PRO A 23 18.09 21.70 0.72
C PRO A 23 18.04 20.23 1.15
N CYS A 24 17.81 19.99 2.44
CA CYS A 24 17.20 18.75 2.85
C CYS A 24 15.94 18.67 1.98
N VAL A 25 16.03 17.87 0.92
CA VAL A 25 14.90 17.56 0.07
C VAL A 25 13.85 17.04 1.02
N ASP A 26 12.78 17.80 1.11
CA ASP A 26 11.64 17.52 1.93
C ASP A 26 11.29 16.04 1.84
N ALA A 27 11.12 15.40 2.99
CA ALA A 27 10.30 14.21 3.13
C ALA A 27 8.82 14.61 2.90
N GLN A 28 8.50 15.13 1.72
CA GLN A 28 7.17 15.53 1.27
C GLN A 28 6.72 14.59 0.15
N SER A 29 6.27 13.41 0.56
CA SER A 29 5.01 12.81 0.09
C SER A 29 4.70 11.58 0.95
N HIS A 30 4.45 11.79 2.23
CA HIS A 30 3.66 10.81 2.98
C HIS A 30 2.21 10.97 2.50
N ASP A 31 1.82 10.23 1.47
CA ASP A 31 0.39 10.01 1.20
C ASP A 31 -0.23 9.50 2.50
N ILE A 32 -1.18 10.25 3.05
CA ILE A 32 -1.75 9.95 4.36
C ILE A 32 -2.65 8.72 4.18
N ALA A 33 -2.33 7.61 4.85
CA ALA A 33 -3.18 6.42 4.84
C ALA A 33 -4.67 6.76 5.07
N PHE A 34 -5.53 6.15 4.24
CA PHE A 34 -6.98 6.38 4.24
C PHE A 34 -7.43 7.82 3.93
N ASP A 35 -6.60 8.62 3.25
CA ASP A 35 -7.02 9.92 2.71
C ASP A 35 -7.98 9.76 1.52
N CYS A 36 -9.26 9.95 1.82
CA CYS A 36 -10.35 9.88 0.87
C CYS A 36 -10.52 11.14 0.01
N GLN A 37 -10.00 12.29 0.44
CA GLN A 37 -10.16 13.55 -0.28
C GLN A 37 -9.17 13.66 -1.43
N HIS A 38 -7.92 13.22 -1.24
CA HIS A 38 -6.85 13.43 -2.23
C HIS A 38 -6.42 12.14 -2.95
N ASN A 39 -6.57 10.97 -2.34
CA ASN A 39 -6.05 9.70 -2.87
C ASN A 39 -7.12 8.59 -2.94
N HIS A 40 -8.40 8.96 -3.03
CA HIS A 40 -9.49 7.99 -3.24
C HIS A 40 -9.50 6.85 -2.20
N CYS A 41 -9.12 7.17 -0.96
CA CYS A 41 -8.93 6.24 0.15
C CYS A 41 -7.94 5.09 -0.16
N GLY A 42 -7.10 5.20 -1.19
CA GLY A 42 -6.19 4.15 -1.64
C GLY A 42 -6.86 2.93 -2.29
N LEU A 43 -8.11 3.02 -2.73
CA LEU A 43 -8.81 1.89 -3.38
C LEU A 43 -8.41 1.77 -4.86
N LEU A 44 -7.93 0.58 -5.26
CA LEU A 44 -7.47 0.31 -6.64
C LEU A 44 -8.56 -0.14 -7.61
N ALA A 45 -9.72 -0.56 -7.09
CA ALA A 45 -10.83 -1.10 -7.89
C ALA A 45 -12.17 -0.87 -7.17
N LYS A 46 -13.27 -0.89 -7.93
CA LYS A 46 -14.64 -0.72 -7.40
C LYS A 46 -15.05 -1.79 -6.40
N GLU A 47 -14.50 -2.99 -6.55
CA GLU A 47 -14.63 -4.12 -5.65
C GLU A 47 -13.21 -4.54 -5.21
N SER A 48 -12.97 -5.81 -4.90
CA SER A 48 -11.60 -6.33 -4.76
C SER A 48 -10.80 -6.18 -6.05
N THR A 49 -9.53 -5.75 -5.94
CA THR A 49 -8.62 -5.75 -7.09
C THR A 49 -8.31 -7.20 -7.48
N PRO A 50 -8.39 -7.60 -8.77
CA PRO A 50 -8.15 -8.98 -9.19
C PRO A 50 -6.67 -9.38 -9.19
N ASP A 51 -5.80 -8.54 -8.64
CA ASP A 51 -4.36 -8.65 -8.74
C ASP A 51 -3.71 -8.91 -7.39
N ILE A 52 -2.51 -9.46 -7.41
CA ILE A 52 -1.66 -9.54 -6.22
C ILE A 52 -1.12 -8.14 -5.95
N VAL A 53 -1.16 -7.71 -4.69
CA VAL A 53 -0.48 -6.48 -4.27
C VAL A 53 0.49 -6.83 -3.16
N ILE A 54 1.77 -6.47 -3.32
CA ILE A 54 2.82 -6.67 -2.32
C ILE A 54 3.31 -5.29 -1.88
N GLY A 55 3.20 -5.02 -0.59
CA GLY A 55 3.52 -3.72 -0.01
C GLY A 55 3.86 -3.79 1.47
N VAL A 56 4.31 -2.68 2.00
CA VAL A 56 4.67 -2.54 3.41
C VAL A 56 3.51 -1.95 4.17
N VAL A 57 3.10 -2.54 5.29
CA VAL A 57 2.03 -2.01 6.14
C VAL A 57 2.41 -0.62 6.64
N GLU A 58 1.59 0.35 6.29
CA GLU A 58 1.72 1.73 6.76
C GLU A 58 0.90 1.94 8.03
N SER A 59 -0.37 1.50 7.99
CA SER A 59 -1.28 1.62 9.13
C SER A 59 -2.44 0.63 9.04
N VAL A 60 -3.11 0.42 10.17
CA VAL A 60 -4.36 -0.32 10.28
C VAL A 60 -5.47 0.68 10.59
N ALA A 61 -6.58 0.63 9.87
CA ALA A 61 -7.65 1.61 10.02
C ALA A 61 -8.33 1.52 11.40
N SER A 62 -8.48 2.67 12.05
CA SER A 62 -9.41 2.84 13.17
C SER A 62 -10.87 2.74 12.70
N PRO A 63 -11.85 2.53 13.61
CA PRO A 63 -13.27 2.54 13.24
C PRO A 63 -13.71 3.83 12.53
N LYS A 64 -13.18 4.99 12.94
CA LYS A 64 -13.47 6.27 12.29
C LYS A 64 -12.96 6.32 10.84
N GLN A 65 -11.75 5.81 10.60
CA GLN A 65 -11.20 5.74 9.23
C GLN A 65 -11.96 4.75 8.39
N MET A 66 -12.27 3.56 8.93
CA MET A 66 -13.11 2.57 8.25
C MET A 66 -14.45 3.18 7.81
N MET A 67 -15.14 3.90 8.70
CA MET A 67 -16.37 4.60 8.36
C MET A 67 -16.20 5.65 7.25
N SER A 68 -15.11 6.41 7.31
CA SER A 68 -14.78 7.37 6.25
C SER A 68 -14.59 6.68 4.90
N VAL A 69 -13.85 5.58 4.85
CA VAL A 69 -13.64 4.81 3.61
C VAL A 69 -14.95 4.21 3.11
N PHE A 70 -15.77 3.63 3.99
CA PHE A 70 -17.06 3.05 3.62
C PHE A 70 -17.99 4.08 2.97
N HIS A 71 -18.17 5.24 3.61
CA HIS A 71 -19.02 6.29 3.08
C HIS A 71 -18.49 6.85 1.76
N TRP A 72 -17.19 7.11 1.67
CA TRP A 72 -16.57 7.58 0.44
C TRP A 72 -16.71 6.56 -0.70
N ALA A 73 -16.43 5.28 -0.43
CA ALA A 73 -16.52 4.21 -1.42
C ALA A 73 -17.93 4.15 -2.01
N ARG A 74 -18.95 4.10 -1.16
CA ARG A 74 -20.35 4.07 -1.60
C ARG A 74 -20.74 5.31 -2.40
N ALA A 75 -20.37 6.50 -1.93
CA ALA A 75 -20.70 7.76 -2.62
C ALA A 75 -20.06 7.87 -4.01
N ASN A 76 -18.95 7.16 -4.24
CA ASN A 76 -18.21 7.17 -5.51
C ASN A 76 -18.46 5.93 -6.38
N GLY A 77 -19.48 5.12 -6.07
CA GLY A 77 -19.84 3.96 -6.87
C GLY A 77 -18.95 2.73 -6.67
N TYR A 78 -18.12 2.72 -5.61
CA TYR A 78 -17.41 1.53 -5.13
C TYR A 78 -18.33 0.75 -4.19
N TRP A 79 -18.04 -0.54 -4.00
CA TRP A 79 -18.68 -1.43 -3.03
C TRP A 79 -20.21 -1.42 -3.07
N GLN A 80 -20.80 -1.27 -4.26
CA GLN A 80 -22.26 -1.17 -4.42
C GLN A 80 -22.98 -2.45 -4.01
N LYS A 81 -22.29 -3.59 -4.02
CA LYS A 81 -22.81 -4.88 -3.57
C LYS A 81 -22.81 -5.01 -2.04
N VAL A 82 -22.00 -4.21 -1.34
CA VAL A 82 -21.93 -4.23 0.12
C VAL A 82 -23.17 -3.54 0.71
N PRO A 83 -23.82 -4.12 1.75
CA PRO A 83 -24.99 -3.58 2.40
C PRO A 83 -24.84 -2.13 2.87
N ALA A 84 -26.00 -1.44 2.90
CA ALA A 84 -26.31 -0.19 3.63
C ALA A 84 -25.65 -0.02 5.00
N ASN A 85 -25.54 -1.13 5.72
CA ASN A 85 -25.36 -1.15 7.14
C ASN A 85 -23.89 -0.93 7.51
N ALA A 86 -23.59 0.30 7.95
CA ALA A 86 -22.29 0.70 8.46
C ALA A 86 -21.82 -0.13 9.67
N GLN A 87 -22.74 -0.57 10.54
CA GLN A 87 -22.38 -1.31 11.74
C GLN A 87 -21.88 -2.71 11.39
N ASP A 88 -22.63 -3.43 10.54
CA ASP A 88 -22.22 -4.75 10.06
C ASP A 88 -20.87 -4.69 9.33
N TYR A 89 -20.61 -3.60 8.61
CA TYR A 89 -19.32 -3.35 7.95
C TYR A 89 -18.16 -3.25 8.96
N LEU A 90 -18.34 -2.50 10.06
CA LEU A 90 -17.31 -2.35 11.09
C LEU A 90 -17.04 -3.66 11.84
N ASP A 91 -18.09 -4.45 12.06
CA ASP A 91 -17.99 -5.71 12.78
C ASP A 91 -17.33 -6.81 11.92
N PHE A 92 -17.51 -6.73 10.60
CA PHE A 92 -17.06 -7.78 9.69
C PHE A 92 -15.71 -7.52 9.02
N MET A 93 -15.39 -6.27 8.69
CA MET A 93 -14.18 -5.95 7.92
C MET A 93 -13.05 -5.38 8.79
N GLN A 94 -11.83 -5.46 8.27
CA GLN A 94 -10.71 -4.64 8.70
C GLN A 94 -10.01 -4.08 7.46
N LEU A 95 -9.61 -2.81 7.51
CA LEU A 95 -8.80 -2.19 6.47
C LEU A 95 -7.36 -2.03 6.93
N VAL A 96 -6.44 -2.29 6.02
CA VAL A 96 -5.00 -2.09 6.20
C VAL A 96 -4.51 -1.24 5.04
N SER A 97 -3.76 -0.20 5.33
CA SER A 97 -3.08 0.59 4.33
C SER A 97 -1.67 0.04 4.13
N ILE A 98 -1.31 -0.25 2.89
CA ILE A 98 0.01 -0.73 2.50
C ILE A 98 0.64 0.26 1.53
N THR A 99 1.88 0.63 1.78
CA THR A 99 2.65 1.48 0.88
C THR A 99 3.28 0.62 -0.22
N VAL A 100 3.04 1.01 -1.47
CA VAL A 100 3.50 0.31 -2.68
C VAL A 100 4.29 1.29 -3.57
N PRO A 101 5.38 0.86 -4.23
CA PRO A 101 6.05 1.67 -5.24
C PRO A 101 5.13 2.02 -6.42
N SER A 102 5.22 3.27 -6.89
CA SER A 102 4.48 3.80 -8.04
C SER A 102 5.41 4.57 -8.97
N SER A 103 4.92 5.01 -10.13
CA SER A 103 5.71 5.82 -11.08
C SER A 103 6.12 7.18 -10.53
N THR A 104 5.43 7.68 -9.51
CA THR A 104 5.67 9.00 -8.90
C THR A 104 6.26 8.90 -7.48
N GLY A 105 6.70 7.71 -7.07
CA GLY A 105 7.29 7.48 -5.75
C GLY A 105 6.63 6.30 -5.02
N ARG A 106 6.02 6.58 -3.88
CA ARG A 106 5.30 5.59 -3.07
C ARG A 106 3.85 6.04 -2.91
N ARG A 107 2.93 5.09 -2.89
CA ARG A 107 1.49 5.33 -2.76
C ARG A 107 0.90 4.41 -1.71
N SER A 108 -0.04 4.92 -0.93
CA SER A 108 -0.81 4.13 0.02
C SER A 108 -1.98 3.45 -0.69
N VAL A 109 -2.08 2.14 -0.54
CA VAL A 109 -3.15 1.28 -1.07
C VAL A 109 -3.92 0.70 0.09
N THR A 110 -5.24 0.80 0.05
CA THR A 110 -6.12 0.17 1.03
C THR A 110 -6.47 -1.23 0.59
N VAL A 111 -6.14 -2.21 1.43
CA VAL A 111 -6.53 -3.60 1.30
C VAL A 111 -7.44 -3.99 2.46
N SER A 112 -8.29 -4.99 2.21
CA SER A 112 -9.38 -5.37 3.08
C SER A 112 -9.37 -6.88 3.32
N LEU A 113 -9.56 -7.25 4.58
CA LEU A 113 -9.70 -8.63 5.06
C LEU A 113 -10.83 -8.69 6.09
N THR A 114 -11.25 -9.90 6.48
CA THR A 114 -12.22 -10.04 7.56
C THR A 114 -11.58 -9.64 8.89
N ARG A 115 -12.40 -9.17 9.83
CA ARG A 115 -11.94 -8.87 11.19
C ARG A 115 -11.46 -10.13 11.92
N GLU A 116 -12.03 -11.28 11.60
CA GLU A 116 -11.58 -12.59 12.10
C GLU A 116 -10.14 -12.91 11.65
N GLU A 117 -9.85 -12.81 10.35
CA GLU A 117 -8.50 -13.01 9.81
C GLU A 117 -7.50 -12.04 10.45
N TYR A 118 -7.88 -10.77 10.58
CA TYR A 118 -7.03 -9.78 11.25
C TYR A 118 -6.77 -10.13 12.72
N ASN A 119 -7.79 -10.51 13.48
CA ASN A 119 -7.65 -10.83 14.90
C ASN A 119 -6.82 -12.10 15.14
N SER A 120 -6.76 -13.02 14.17
CA SER A 120 -5.91 -14.22 14.23
C SER A 120 -4.41 -13.89 14.14
N GLY A 121 -4.06 -12.78 13.49
CA GLY A 121 -2.69 -12.32 13.33
C GLY A 121 -2.63 -10.83 12.98
N PRO A 122 -2.75 -9.93 13.96
CA PRO A 122 -2.76 -8.49 13.71
C PRO A 122 -1.46 -8.00 13.08
N PHE A 123 -1.58 -7.20 12.01
CA PHE A 123 -0.42 -6.63 11.34
C PHE A 123 0.17 -5.45 12.12
N LYS A 124 1.50 -5.35 12.06
CA LYS A 124 2.24 -4.20 12.59
C LYS A 124 2.75 -3.32 11.45
N PRO A 125 2.76 -1.98 11.61
CA PRO A 125 3.45 -1.10 10.68
C PRO A 125 4.89 -1.55 10.41
N GLY A 126 5.32 -1.45 9.15
CA GLY A 126 6.62 -1.91 8.68
C GLY A 126 6.68 -3.38 8.24
N ALA A 127 5.66 -4.19 8.54
CA ALA A 127 5.60 -5.56 8.03
C ALA A 127 5.40 -5.59 6.51
N LEU A 128 6.04 -6.52 5.81
CA LEU A 128 5.73 -6.76 4.40
C LEU A 128 4.57 -7.74 4.30
N VAL A 129 3.54 -7.37 3.54
CA VAL A 129 2.35 -8.19 3.34
C VAL A 129 2.08 -8.40 1.86
N ARG A 130 1.36 -9.48 1.55
CA ARG A 130 0.66 -9.68 0.29
C ARG A 130 -0.83 -9.49 0.48
N TYR A 131 -1.50 -8.95 -0.52
CA TYR A 131 -2.92 -9.07 -0.75
C TYR A 131 -3.16 -9.96 -1.97
N ALA A 132 -4.19 -10.80 -1.88
CA ALA A 132 -4.73 -11.61 -2.98
C ALA A 132 -6.26 -11.62 -2.94
N PRO A 133 -6.97 -11.42 -4.06
CA PRO A 133 -8.44 -11.32 -4.05
C PRO A 133 -9.13 -12.63 -3.68
N HIS A 134 -10.16 -12.56 -2.85
CA HIS A 134 -11.07 -13.68 -2.58
C HIS A 134 -11.98 -13.98 -3.78
N ALA A 135 -12.41 -12.94 -4.49
CA ALA A 135 -13.37 -13.02 -5.60
C ALA A 135 -12.93 -13.93 -6.77
N LEU A 136 -11.63 -14.12 -6.98
CA LEU A 136 -11.11 -15.02 -8.04
C LEU A 136 -11.23 -16.50 -7.68
N PHE A 137 -11.49 -16.82 -6.42
CA PHE A 137 -11.70 -18.18 -5.93
C PHE A 137 -13.18 -18.58 -5.96
N GLY A 138 -13.99 -18.07 -6.91
CA GLY A 138 -15.41 -18.40 -7.02
C GLY A 138 -15.69 -19.91 -6.89
N ASN A 139 -16.64 -20.27 -6.00
CA ASN A 139 -16.93 -21.64 -5.59
C ASN A 139 -15.68 -22.53 -5.32
N SER A 140 -14.60 -21.95 -4.79
CA SER A 140 -13.47 -22.71 -4.27
C SER A 140 -13.81 -23.35 -2.93
N ALA A 141 -12.97 -24.29 -2.48
CA ALA A 141 -13.06 -24.79 -1.11
C ALA A 141 -12.91 -23.66 -0.06
N ALA A 142 -12.06 -22.66 -0.34
CA ALA A 142 -11.89 -21.49 0.53
C ALA A 142 -13.19 -20.67 0.64
N TYR A 143 -13.87 -20.43 -0.49
CA TYR A 143 -15.16 -19.76 -0.49
C TYR A 143 -16.23 -20.60 0.23
N ARG A 144 -16.38 -21.90 -0.10
CA ARG A 144 -17.39 -22.78 0.52
C ARG A 144 -17.24 -22.93 2.03
N ASN A 145 -16.00 -22.91 2.52
CA ASN A 145 -15.68 -23.02 3.94
C ASN A 145 -15.59 -21.66 4.64
N SER A 146 -15.76 -20.55 3.92
CA SER A 146 -15.73 -19.23 4.52
C SER A 146 -16.97 -19.00 5.39
N ILE A 147 -16.81 -18.20 6.44
CA ILE A 147 -17.92 -17.71 7.26
C ILE A 147 -18.96 -16.90 6.46
N THR A 148 -18.63 -16.52 5.22
CA THR A 148 -19.49 -15.73 4.32
C THR A 148 -20.45 -16.57 3.48
N HIS A 149 -20.17 -17.86 3.23
CA HIS A 149 -20.88 -18.62 2.20
C HIS A 149 -22.35 -18.92 2.49
N GLN A 150 -22.73 -19.00 3.77
CA GLN A 150 -24.08 -19.41 4.19
C GLN A 150 -24.96 -18.23 4.63
N ASP A 151 -24.43 -17.02 4.58
CA ASP A 151 -25.11 -15.80 5.01
C ASP A 151 -25.06 -14.80 3.85
N PRO A 152 -26.19 -14.56 3.14
CA PRO A 152 -26.21 -13.69 1.96
C PRO A 152 -25.70 -12.27 2.23
N VAL A 153 -25.85 -11.78 3.47
CA VAL A 153 -25.33 -10.47 3.88
C VAL A 153 -23.81 -10.54 3.98
N LYS A 154 -23.25 -11.59 4.61
CA LYS A 154 -21.79 -11.76 4.69
C LYS A 154 -21.15 -12.08 3.35
N GLU A 155 -21.85 -12.82 2.47
CA GLU A 155 -21.40 -13.13 1.12
C GLU A 155 -21.14 -11.87 0.29
N SER A 156 -21.94 -10.83 0.48
CA SER A 156 -21.74 -9.56 -0.22
C SER A 156 -20.36 -8.94 0.04
N TYR A 157 -19.81 -9.13 1.23
CA TYR A 157 -18.48 -8.64 1.61
C TYR A 157 -17.36 -9.46 0.96
N TRP A 158 -17.59 -10.73 0.61
CA TRP A 158 -16.59 -11.59 -0.06
C TRP A 158 -15.99 -10.92 -1.31
N TRP A 159 -16.82 -10.17 -2.04
CA TRP A 159 -16.43 -9.50 -3.28
C TRP A 159 -15.52 -8.28 -3.09
N VAL A 160 -15.45 -7.74 -1.88
CA VAL A 160 -14.59 -6.60 -1.52
C VAL A 160 -13.45 -7.00 -0.59
N LEU A 161 -13.31 -8.28 -0.28
CA LEU A 161 -12.28 -8.83 0.58
C LEU A 161 -11.18 -9.54 -0.22
N GLY A 162 -10.03 -9.67 0.42
CA GLY A 162 -8.96 -10.55 -0.03
C GLY A 162 -8.17 -11.12 1.14
N CYS A 163 -7.33 -12.10 0.81
CA CYS A 163 -6.41 -12.69 1.75
C CYS A 163 -5.22 -11.74 1.89
N VAL A 164 -5.09 -11.13 3.07
CA VAL A 164 -3.91 -10.35 3.43
C VAL A 164 -3.04 -11.22 4.33
N ALA A 165 -1.79 -11.47 3.94
CA ALA A 165 -0.88 -12.33 4.69
C ALA A 165 0.49 -11.65 4.86
N GLN A 166 1.04 -11.73 6.06
CA GLN A 166 2.38 -11.25 6.35
C GLN A 166 3.42 -12.18 5.72
N LEU A 167 4.35 -11.58 4.97
CA LEU A 167 5.50 -12.25 4.37
C LEU A 167 6.75 -12.08 5.25
N CYS A 168 6.96 -10.87 5.76
CA CYS A 168 8.11 -10.52 6.58
C CYS A 168 7.67 -9.73 7.80
N ALA A 169 8.37 -9.94 8.92
CA ALA A 169 8.21 -9.10 10.10
C ALA A 169 8.69 -7.67 9.82
N PRO A 170 8.22 -6.67 10.60
CA PRO A 170 8.79 -5.33 10.54
C PRO A 170 10.31 -5.37 10.74
N GLN A 171 11.04 -4.56 9.96
CA GLN A 171 12.51 -4.39 10.05
C GLN A 171 13.34 -5.64 9.68
N ASP A 172 12.71 -6.71 9.19
CA ASP A 172 13.44 -7.84 8.60
C ASP A 172 13.85 -7.50 7.16
N ASP A 173 14.84 -6.62 7.02
CA ASP A 173 15.29 -6.09 5.73
C ASP A 173 15.79 -7.19 4.78
N GLN A 174 16.36 -8.26 5.35
CA GLN A 174 16.81 -9.42 4.57
C GLN A 174 15.63 -10.17 3.97
N CYS A 175 14.57 -10.42 4.73
CA CYS A 175 13.34 -10.99 4.20
C CYS A 175 12.71 -10.06 3.16
N ILE A 176 12.57 -8.76 3.48
CA ILE A 176 11.92 -7.77 2.61
C ILE A 176 12.60 -7.70 1.25
N ALA A 177 13.94 -7.70 1.21
CA ALA A 177 14.72 -7.62 -0.01
C ALA A 177 14.51 -8.82 -0.97
N ARG A 178 13.96 -9.94 -0.49
CA ARG A 178 13.67 -11.12 -1.34
C ARG A 178 12.45 -10.93 -2.22
N TYR A 179 11.56 -10.02 -1.86
CA TYR A 179 10.29 -9.82 -2.55
C TYR A 179 10.29 -8.55 -3.40
N ARG A 180 9.63 -8.60 -4.55
CA ARG A 180 9.32 -7.39 -5.32
C ARG A 180 8.01 -6.81 -4.80
N GLN A 181 8.03 -5.54 -4.41
CA GLN A 181 6.83 -4.76 -4.08
C GLN A 181 6.17 -4.24 -5.36
N GLY A 182 4.84 -4.13 -5.38
CA GLY A 182 4.09 -3.70 -6.55
C GLY A 182 2.71 -4.35 -6.65
N ARG A 183 2.02 -4.05 -7.77
CA ARG A 183 0.82 -4.75 -8.22
C ARG A 183 1.22 -5.74 -9.31
N PHE A 184 0.75 -6.97 -9.24
CA PHE A 184 1.12 -8.06 -10.15
C PHE A 184 -0.12 -8.81 -10.60
N ASN A 185 -0.17 -9.14 -11.89
CA ASN A 185 -1.25 -9.96 -12.41
C ASN A 185 -1.26 -11.33 -11.70
N TRP A 186 -2.44 -11.73 -11.21
CA TRP A 186 -2.61 -12.97 -10.45
C TRP A 186 -2.15 -14.23 -11.21
N HIS A 187 -2.39 -14.30 -12.52
CA HIS A 187 -2.11 -15.50 -13.30
C HIS A 187 -0.68 -15.56 -13.83
N THR A 188 -0.16 -14.42 -14.30
CA THR A 188 1.14 -14.37 -14.99
C THR A 188 2.28 -13.87 -14.10
N GLY A 189 1.95 -13.20 -12.99
CA GLY A 189 2.92 -12.54 -12.12
C GLY A 189 3.60 -11.33 -12.76
N ALA A 190 3.16 -10.89 -13.94
CA ALA A 190 3.67 -9.70 -14.60
C ALA A 190 3.30 -8.45 -13.80
N GLN A 191 4.28 -7.55 -13.59
CA GLN A 191 4.04 -6.30 -12.89
C GLN A 191 3.11 -5.39 -13.70
N LEU A 192 2.16 -4.81 -12.98
CA LEU A 192 1.16 -3.90 -13.50
C LEU A 192 1.44 -2.48 -13.01
N GLN A 193 1.03 -1.50 -13.80
CA GLN A 193 0.91 -0.13 -13.33
C GLN A 193 -0.08 -0.10 -12.17
N LEU A 194 0.30 0.54 -11.05
CA LEU A 194 -0.46 0.48 -9.80
C LEU A 194 -1.94 0.87 -10.00
N GLU A 195 -2.17 2.02 -10.62
CA GLU A 195 -3.52 2.57 -10.84
C GLU A 195 -4.24 1.93 -12.02
N ALA A 196 -3.57 1.92 -13.18
CA ALA A 196 -4.21 1.54 -14.44
C ALA A 196 -4.41 0.03 -14.59
N GLY A 197 -3.73 -0.79 -13.78
CA GLY A 197 -3.76 -2.26 -13.89
C GLY A 197 -3.18 -2.80 -15.21
N LYS A 198 -2.51 -1.95 -16.01
CA LYS A 198 -1.92 -2.34 -17.29
C LYS A 198 -0.54 -2.95 -17.09
N THR A 199 -0.24 -4.02 -17.82
CA THR A 199 1.09 -4.64 -17.81
C THR A 199 2.17 -3.63 -18.15
N MET A 200 3.22 -3.57 -17.34
CA MET A 200 4.37 -2.71 -17.58
C MET A 200 5.34 -3.39 -18.56
N PRO A 201 5.65 -2.79 -19.73
CA PRO A 201 6.55 -3.38 -20.73
C PRO A 201 7.91 -3.80 -20.14
N HIS A 202 8.43 -3.03 -19.17
CA HIS A 202 9.71 -3.27 -18.49
C HIS A 202 9.56 -3.59 -16.98
N GLY A 203 8.36 -3.93 -16.51
CA GLY A 203 8.12 -4.29 -15.10
C GLY A 203 8.66 -5.67 -14.69
N GLY A 204 8.90 -5.88 -13.41
CA GLY A 204 9.31 -7.18 -12.88
C GLY A 204 8.29 -8.30 -13.15
N VAL A 205 8.73 -9.54 -12.95
CA VAL A 205 7.85 -10.72 -12.93
C VAL A 205 8.09 -11.44 -11.61
N ILE A 206 7.02 -11.87 -10.97
CA ILE A 206 7.05 -12.78 -9.81
C ILE A 206 6.44 -14.13 -10.19
N ASP A 207 6.76 -15.16 -9.43
CA ASP A 207 5.97 -16.37 -9.38
C ASP A 207 4.69 -16.11 -8.56
N PRO A 208 3.47 -16.25 -9.11
CA PRO A 208 2.26 -15.98 -8.32
C PRO A 208 2.05 -16.92 -7.11
N ASN A 209 2.65 -18.11 -7.12
CA ASN A 209 2.51 -19.08 -6.05
C ASN A 209 3.52 -18.83 -4.93
N THR A 210 4.79 -18.56 -5.28
CA THR A 210 5.85 -18.34 -4.28
C THR A 210 6.08 -16.87 -3.95
N LEU A 211 5.59 -15.97 -4.81
CA LEU A 211 5.75 -14.50 -4.78
C LEU A 211 7.19 -14.03 -4.97
N LEU A 212 8.11 -14.96 -5.22
CA LEU A 212 9.50 -14.66 -5.44
C LEU A 212 9.72 -14.16 -6.88
N PRO A 213 10.72 -13.28 -7.08
CA PRO A 213 11.14 -12.86 -8.41
C PRO A 213 11.43 -14.02 -9.37
N ARG A 214 10.97 -13.91 -10.61
CA ARG A 214 11.39 -14.78 -11.72
C ARG A 214 12.27 -14.00 -12.72
N PRO A 215 13.23 -14.67 -13.40
CA PRO A 215 13.85 -14.11 -14.58
C PRO A 215 12.77 -13.85 -15.64
N ARG A 216 12.86 -12.73 -16.35
CA ARG A 216 12.08 -12.55 -17.58
C ARG A 216 12.58 -13.57 -18.61
N LYS A 217 11.68 -14.39 -19.14
CA LYS A 217 11.96 -15.22 -20.31
C LYS A 217 11.91 -14.36 -21.56
#